data_AF-A0AAW1V891-F1
#
_entry.id   AF-A0AAW1V891-F1
#
_cell.length_a   1.000
_cell.length_b   1.000
_cell.length_c   1.000
_cell.angle_alpha   90.00
_cell.angle_beta   90.00
_cell.angle_gamma   90.00
#
_symmetry.space_group_name_H-M   'P 1'
#
loop_
_entity.id
_entity.type
_entity.pdbx_description
1 polymer ?
#
loop_
_entity_poly.entity_id
_entity_poly.type
_entity_poly.pdbx_seq_one_letter_code
_entity_poly.pdbx_strand_id
1 'polypeptide(L)'
;ADIIYHLFDKFMAYREEIKRKKREEFKHIAVFPCKLRILPQFVFNSRDPIVCGVMVEAGIVREGTPVCVPSKEVSQFKLLK
;
A
#
# COMPACT_ATOMS: atom_id res chain seq x y z
N ALA A 1 -20.97 -41.96 3.27
CA ALA A 1 -20.80 -40.94 4.32
C ALA A 1 -20.50 -39.61 3.62
N ASP A 2 -21.52 -38.87 3.17
CA ASP A 2 -21.31 -38.04 1.97
C ASP A 2 -21.89 -36.62 1.95
N ILE A 3 -22.46 -36.11 3.06
CA ILE A 3 -23.26 -34.87 2.96
C ILE A 3 -22.69 -33.71 3.78
N ILE A 4 -22.24 -33.93 5.02
CA ILE A 4 -21.90 -32.83 5.94
C ILE A 4 -20.52 -32.20 5.60
N TYR A 5 -19.48 -33.01 5.36
CA TYR A 5 -18.13 -32.48 5.07
C TYR A 5 -18.06 -31.73 3.73
N HIS A 6 -18.67 -32.27 2.68
CA HIS A 6 -18.76 -31.58 1.38
C HIS A 6 -19.52 -30.25 1.46
N LEU A 7 -20.53 -30.16 2.34
CA LEU A 7 -21.26 -28.90 2.56
C LEU A 7 -20.37 -27.89 3.31
N PHE A 8 -19.64 -28.34 4.32
CA PHE A 8 -18.74 -27.49 5.09
C PHE A 8 -17.59 -26.95 4.23
N ASP A 9 -17.00 -27.80 3.38
CA ASP A 9 -15.92 -27.41 2.48
C ASP A 9 -16.41 -26.40 1.43
N LYS A 10 -17.60 -26.63 0.84
CA LYS A 10 -18.24 -25.67 -0.08
C LYS A 10 -18.52 -24.33 0.61
N PHE A 11 -18.97 -24.36 1.86
CA PHE A 11 -19.21 -23.14 2.64
C PHE A 11 -17.90 -22.39 2.95
N MET A 12 -16.84 -23.10 3.35
CA MET A 12 -15.54 -22.50 3.61
C MET A 12 -14.90 -21.93 2.34
N ALA A 13 -14.99 -22.65 1.22
CA ALA A 13 -14.53 -22.18 -0.09
C ALA A 13 -15.25 -20.89 -0.51
N TYR A 14 -16.57 -20.83 -0.37
CA TYR A 14 -17.36 -19.64 -0.67
C TYR A 14 -16.98 -18.44 0.22
N ARG A 15 -16.76 -18.67 1.52
CA ARG A 15 -16.30 -17.61 2.44
C ARG A 15 -14.93 -17.06 2.06
N GLU A 16 -13.99 -17.92 1.70
CA GLU A 16 -12.64 -17.50 1.32
C GLU A 16 -12.66 -16.76 -0.02
N GLU A 17 -13.51 -17.17 -0.96
CA GLU A 17 -13.70 -16.46 -2.22
C GLU A 17 -14.24 -15.04 -2.00
N ILE A 18 -15.26 -14.87 -1.15
CA ILE A 18 -15.79 -13.53 -0.79
C ILE A 18 -14.71 -12.67 -0.14
N LYS A 19 -13.93 -13.25 0.78
CA LYS A 19 -12.85 -12.53 1.47
C LYS A 19 -11.76 -12.10 0.49
N ARG A 20 -11.44 -12.94 -0.49
CA ARG A 20 -10.49 -12.64 -1.56
C ARG A 20 -11.01 -11.51 -2.46
N LYS A 21 -12.27 -11.57 -2.90
CA LYS A 21 -12.91 -10.52 -3.72
C LYS A 21 -12.87 -9.16 -3.02
N LYS A 22 -13.30 -9.10 -1.75
CA LYS A 22 -13.21 -7.87 -0.96
C LYS A 22 -11.77 -7.36 -0.84
N ARG A 23 -10.81 -8.25 -0.53
CA ARG A 23 -9.41 -7.85 -0.44
C ARG A 23 -8.91 -7.26 -1.76
N GLU A 24 -9.31 -7.81 -2.89
CA GLU A 24 -8.96 -7.30 -4.23
C GLU A 24 -9.60 -5.96 -4.53
N GLU A 25 -10.89 -5.77 -4.23
CA GLU A 25 -11.57 -4.48 -4.36
C GLU A 25 -10.87 -3.37 -3.58
N PHE A 26 -10.40 -3.66 -2.36
CA PHE A 26 -9.72 -2.69 -1.51
C PHE A 26 -8.19 -2.64 -1.71
N LYS A 27 -7.59 -3.48 -2.56
CA LYS A 27 -6.12 -3.45 -2.80
C LYS A 27 -5.64 -2.10 -3.35
N HIS A 28 -6.51 -1.40 -4.08
CA HIS A 28 -6.19 -0.12 -4.73
C HIS A 28 -6.32 1.07 -3.77
N ILE A 29 -7.16 0.94 -2.75
CA ILE A 29 -7.45 1.99 -1.77
C ILE A 29 -6.55 1.82 -0.53
N ALA A 30 -6.15 0.58 -0.22
CA ALA A 30 -5.35 0.27 0.95
C ALA A 30 -3.95 0.90 0.86
N VAL A 31 -3.73 1.95 1.66
CA VAL A 31 -2.42 2.52 1.92
C VAL A 31 -1.76 1.71 3.04
N PHE A 32 -0.66 1.03 2.72
CA PHE A 32 0.14 0.32 3.71
C PHE A 32 1.14 1.26 4.36
N PRO A 33 1.44 1.10 5.67
CA PRO A 33 2.42 1.94 6.33
C PRO A 33 3.80 1.75 5.70
N CYS A 34 4.51 2.85 5.48
CA CYS A 34 5.89 2.86 5.02
C CYS A 34 6.71 3.89 5.77
N LYS A 35 8.03 3.64 5.86
CA LYS A 35 9.01 4.56 6.42
C LYS A 35 10.06 4.85 5.36
N LEU A 36 10.17 6.11 4.97
CA LEU A 36 11.06 6.57 3.92
C LEU A 36 12.14 7.47 4.52
N ARG A 37 13.37 7.33 4.01
CA ARG A 37 14.49 8.22 4.30
C ARG A 37 14.95 8.87 3.01
N ILE A 38 14.95 10.21 2.97
CA ILE A 38 15.46 10.97 1.83
C ILE A 38 16.99 10.92 1.85
N LEU A 39 17.61 10.66 0.69
CA LEU A 39 19.06 10.66 0.54
C LEU A 39 19.51 12.07 0.10
N PRO A 40 20.22 12.83 0.96
CA PRO A 40 20.54 14.23 0.65
C PRO A 40 21.41 14.42 -0.60
N GLN A 41 22.21 13.42 -0.95
CA GLN A 41 23.09 13.44 -2.12
C GLN A 41 22.32 13.26 -3.45
N PHE A 42 21.07 12.79 -3.39
CA PHE A 42 20.25 12.46 -4.56
C PHE A 42 19.02 13.36 -4.64
N VAL A 43 19.19 14.67 -4.43
CA VAL A 43 18.12 15.66 -4.64
C VAL A 43 18.34 16.33 -5.99
N PHE A 44 17.52 15.96 -6.98
CA PHE A 44 17.63 16.48 -8.35
C PHE A 44 16.81 17.76 -8.52
N ASN A 45 15.61 17.80 -7.95
CA ASN A 45 14.74 18.96 -8.01
C ASN A 45 14.02 19.17 -6.67
N SER A 46 14.19 20.37 -6.09
CA SER A 46 13.66 20.73 -4.77
C SER A 46 12.32 21.46 -4.83
N ARG A 47 11.83 21.79 -6.03
CA ARG A 47 10.53 22.45 -6.25
C ARG A 47 9.72 21.67 -7.29
N ASP A 48 8.40 21.87 -7.28
CA ASP A 48 7.44 21.12 -8.06
C ASP A 48 7.86 20.90 -9.55
N PRO A 49 7.97 19.64 -10.02
CA PRO A 49 7.86 18.39 -9.28
C PRO A 49 9.13 18.09 -8.48
N ILE A 50 8.98 17.75 -7.20
CA ILE A 50 10.11 17.34 -6.35
C ILE A 50 10.62 15.98 -6.84
N VAL A 51 11.90 15.91 -7.15
CA VAL A 51 12.58 14.69 -7.59
C VAL A 51 13.76 14.44 -6.65
N CYS A 52 13.62 13.42 -5.80
CA CYS A 52 14.66 13.02 -4.88
C CYS A 52 14.75 11.49 -4.74
N GLY A 53 15.96 10.99 -4.54
CA GLY A 53 16.22 9.61 -4.18
C GLY A 53 15.80 9.34 -2.75
N VAL A 54 15.00 8.29 -2.56
CA VAL A 54 14.55 7.83 -1.25
C VAL A 54 14.97 6.39 -1.02
N MET A 55 15.22 6.05 0.24
CA MET A 55 15.46 4.70 0.71
C MET A 55 14.25 4.25 1.55
N VAL A 56 13.71 3.08 1.25
CA VAL A 56 12.63 2.48 2.04
C VAL A 56 13.26 1.77 3.24
N GLU A 57 13.05 2.30 4.44
CA GLU A 57 13.53 1.69 5.68
C GLU A 57 12.59 0.58 6.18
N ALA A 58 11.28 0.77 5.98
CA ALA A 58 10.26 -0.20 6.39
C ALA A 58 8.99 -0.10 5.54
N GLY A 59 8.27 -1.21 5.40
CA GLY A 59 7.00 -1.26 4.70
C GLY A 59 7.13 -1.27 3.17
N ILE A 60 6.04 -0.91 2.50
CA ILE A 60 5.96 -0.92 1.03
C ILE A 60 5.37 0.42 0.59
N VAL A 61 6.09 1.12 -0.30
CA VAL A 61 5.60 2.33 -0.95
C VAL A 61 5.09 1.99 -2.34
N ARG A 62 3.99 2.61 -2.76
CA ARG A 62 3.42 2.50 -4.11
C ARG A 62 3.18 3.89 -4.69
N GLU A 63 3.13 3.99 -6.01
CA GLU A 63 2.70 5.22 -6.69
C GLU A 63 1.37 5.73 -6.11
N GLY A 64 1.28 7.03 -5.85
CA GLY A 64 0.10 7.66 -5.24
C GLY A 64 -0.05 7.45 -3.72
N THR A 65 0.88 6.75 -3.05
CA THR A 65 0.89 6.67 -1.57
C THR A 65 1.11 8.06 -0.98
N PRO A 66 0.20 8.58 -0.14
CA PRO A 66 0.38 9.86 0.52
C PRO A 66 1.53 9.77 1.52
N VAL A 67 2.44 10.76 1.50
CA VAL A 67 3.60 10.82 2.39
C VAL A 67 3.43 11.98 3.37
N CYS A 68 3.82 11.78 4.62
CA CYS A 68 3.77 12.80 5.67
C CYS A 68 5.19 13.14 6.13
N VAL A 69 5.43 14.42 6.45
CA VAL A 69 6.68 14.87 7.09
C VAL A 69 6.44 14.94 8.59
N PRO A 70 7.27 14.33 9.45
CA PRO A 70 7.03 14.31 10.89
C PRO A 70 6.91 15.69 11.56
N SER A 71 7.52 16.73 10.96
CA SER A 71 7.61 18.08 11.50
C SER A 71 6.65 19.11 10.87
N LYS A 72 5.92 18.75 9.81
CA LYS A 72 4.98 19.65 9.12
C LYS A 72 3.69 18.91 8.80
N GLU A 73 2.55 19.57 8.98
CA GLU A 73 1.24 19.04 8.59
C GLU A 73 1.25 18.56 7.14
N VAL A 74 0.57 17.42 6.93
CA VAL A 74 0.63 16.54 5.77
C VAL A 74 0.68 17.29 4.44
N SER A 75 1.88 17.39 3.84
CA SER A 75 2.03 17.85 2.47
C SER A 75 1.82 16.64 1.55
N GLN A 76 0.76 16.64 0.74
CA GLN A 76 0.48 15.57 -0.20
C GLN A 76 1.54 15.53 -1.30
N PHE A 77 2.61 14.77 -1.09
CA PHE A 77 3.57 14.49 -2.16
C PHE A 77 3.01 13.39 -3.06
N LYS A 78 2.89 13.69 -4.35
CA LYS A 78 2.54 12.70 -5.37
C LYS A 78 3.84 12.07 -5.85
N LEU A 79 4.12 10.84 -5.42
CA LEU A 79 5.20 10.03 -5.98
C LEU A 79 4.85 9.73 -7.44
N LEU A 80 5.47 10.48 -8.35
CA LEU A 80 5.55 10.18 -9.76
C LEU A 80 6.83 9.38 -9.99
N LYS A 81 6.68 8.29 -10.74
CA LYS A 81 7.69 7.28 -11.14
C LYS A 81 9.15 7.67 -10.99
#